data_AF-A0ABD6B617-F1
#
_entry.id   AF-A0ABD6B617-F1
#
_cell.length_a   1.000
_cell.length_b   1.000
_cell.length_c   1.000
_cell.angle_alpha   90.00
_cell.angle_beta   90.00
_cell.angle_gamma   90.00
#
_symmetry.space_group_name_H-M   'P 1'
#
loop_
_entity.id
_entity.type
_entity.pdbx_description
1 polymer ?
#
loop_
_entity_poly.entity_id
_entity_poly.type
_entity_poly.pdbx_seq_one_letter_code
_entity_poly.pdbx_strand_id
1 'polypeptide(L)'
;MTSEFDPSDEPYDVGDIVHIHAPEPEYEHRFGCEVVEVHRDSEPTATVEDYSYTLYAYGIERVLDSKYPHEHLIPSPRGYPNINDLLGESPINGEDLFGKFRRPDLQLINKYLTAVDVESDPTLDWLNEIRKGDVDRINSVFAEVYLLYYLREKYGSEQVSMNATLSDGGDSKDFDLRLTTDDQDIWIEVTKPDYAAELEGGFGWGMGTRTTNSIDRKLKNKFGPARDAVDDDVVLVLAVYQEEQITQGFEIGRWLDEEYYDISDFSDGWVTFTYLGEPDFEYHAFTENGACCNSVFAALTEIEEPR
;
A
#
# COMPACT_ATOMS: atom_id res chain seq x y z
N MET A 1 -4.20 -18.28 9.09
CA MET A 1 -5.59 -18.29 8.59
C MET A 1 -5.52 -17.58 7.26
N THR A 2 -6.05 -18.22 6.23
CA THR A 2 -5.93 -17.88 4.82
C THR A 2 -6.59 -16.54 4.55
N SER A 3 -5.89 -15.67 3.81
CA SER A 3 -6.44 -14.41 3.29
C SER A 3 -7.71 -14.70 2.48
N GLU A 4 -8.64 -13.75 2.49
CA GLU A 4 -9.99 -13.80 1.89
C GLU A 4 -9.98 -13.82 0.34
N PHE A 5 -9.02 -14.50 -0.29
CA PHE A 5 -8.91 -14.58 -1.74
C PHE A 5 -9.26 -15.99 -2.22
N ASP A 6 -10.49 -16.16 -2.68
CA ASP A 6 -10.94 -17.40 -3.30
C ASP A 6 -10.59 -17.44 -4.79
N PRO A 7 -10.31 -18.62 -5.36
CA PRO A 7 -10.27 -18.82 -6.80
C PRO A 7 -11.57 -18.36 -7.47
N SER A 8 -11.50 -17.98 -8.75
CA SER A 8 -12.69 -17.57 -9.50
C SER A 8 -13.71 -18.71 -9.64
N ASP A 9 -15.00 -18.38 -9.67
CA ASP A 9 -16.06 -19.35 -10.01
C ASP A 9 -16.02 -19.78 -11.49
N GLU A 10 -15.23 -19.08 -12.33
CA GLU A 10 -15.10 -19.34 -13.77
C GLU A 10 -13.63 -19.66 -14.15
N PRO A 11 -13.39 -20.47 -15.19
CA PRO A 11 -12.03 -20.71 -15.67
C PRO A 11 -11.36 -19.43 -16.19
N TYR A 12 -10.05 -19.31 -15.98
CA TYR A 12 -9.27 -18.19 -16.52
C TYR A 12 -9.02 -18.35 -18.03
N ASP A 13 -8.95 -17.21 -18.72
CA ASP A 13 -8.62 -17.10 -20.14
C ASP A 13 -7.14 -16.75 -20.35
N VAL A 14 -6.63 -17.00 -21.56
CA VAL A 14 -5.28 -16.54 -21.95
C VAL A 14 -5.24 -15.01 -21.92
N GLY A 15 -4.25 -14.47 -21.22
CA GLY A 15 -4.08 -13.04 -20.97
C GLY A 15 -4.59 -12.59 -19.60
N ASP A 16 -5.36 -13.42 -18.89
CA ASP A 16 -5.77 -13.11 -17.52
C ASP A 16 -4.56 -13.06 -16.59
N ILE A 17 -4.57 -12.09 -15.68
CA ILE A 17 -3.54 -11.98 -14.64
C ILE A 17 -4.08 -12.66 -13.39
N VAL A 18 -3.29 -13.55 -12.81
CA VAL A 18 -3.59 -14.33 -11.61
C VAL A 18 -2.44 -14.25 -10.63
N HIS A 19 -2.68 -14.53 -9.35
CA HIS A 19 -1.63 -14.82 -8.39
C HIS A 19 -1.67 -16.29 -8.03
N ILE A 20 -0.49 -16.88 -7.78
CA ILE A 20 -0.40 -18.26 -7.31
C ILE A 20 -0.55 -18.22 -5.79
N HIS A 21 -1.70 -18.66 -5.32
CA HIS A 21 -1.95 -18.92 -3.91
C HIS A 21 -1.81 -20.42 -3.67
N ALA A 22 -0.68 -20.83 -3.09
CA ALA A 22 -0.42 -22.24 -2.83
C ALA A 22 -0.76 -22.60 -1.38
N PRO A 23 -1.20 -23.84 -1.11
CA PRO A 23 -1.44 -24.32 0.25
C PRO A 23 -0.16 -24.38 1.13
N GLU A 24 1.02 -24.27 0.51
CA GLU A 24 2.32 -24.20 1.19
C GLU A 24 3.05 -22.89 0.81
N PRO A 25 3.50 -22.07 1.79
CA PRO A 25 4.06 -20.72 1.56
C PRO A 25 5.26 -20.66 0.61
N GLU A 26 5.98 -21.78 0.45
CA GLU A 26 7.15 -21.88 -0.43
C GLU A 26 6.80 -21.91 -1.93
N TYR A 27 5.52 -22.08 -2.28
CA TYR A 27 5.00 -22.05 -3.65
C TYR A 27 4.13 -20.83 -3.95
N GLU A 28 3.88 -19.97 -2.95
CA GLU A 28 3.10 -18.75 -3.13
C GLU A 28 3.90 -17.73 -3.96
N HIS A 29 3.32 -17.27 -5.07
CA HIS A 29 3.98 -16.33 -5.96
C HIS A 29 3.44 -14.93 -5.69
N ARG A 30 4.24 -14.12 -4.98
CA ARG A 30 3.90 -12.75 -4.58
C ARG A 30 3.72 -11.77 -5.73
N PHE A 31 4.06 -12.15 -6.96
CA PHE A 31 3.86 -11.31 -8.15
C PHE A 31 2.79 -11.89 -9.07
N GLY A 32 2.02 -11.00 -9.69
CA GLY A 32 1.06 -11.37 -10.73
C GLY A 32 1.71 -12.18 -11.85
N CYS A 33 0.96 -13.16 -12.33
CA CYS A 33 1.31 -14.05 -13.42
C CYS A 33 0.25 -13.96 -14.52
N GLU A 34 0.68 -13.90 -15.77
CA GLU A 34 -0.22 -13.93 -16.92
C GLU A 34 -0.48 -15.38 -17.35
N VAL A 35 -1.74 -15.74 -17.57
CA VAL A 35 -2.12 -17.03 -18.15
C VAL A 35 -1.72 -17.05 -19.62
N VAL A 36 -0.77 -17.91 -19.98
CA VAL A 36 -0.29 -18.05 -21.37
C VAL A 36 -0.82 -19.29 -22.07
N GLU A 37 -1.31 -20.28 -21.31
CA GLU A 37 -1.96 -21.48 -21.86
C GLU A 37 -2.98 -22.04 -20.86
N VAL A 38 -4.14 -22.47 -21.36
CA VAL A 38 -5.22 -23.09 -20.59
C VAL A 38 -5.32 -24.56 -20.98
N HIS A 39 -5.26 -25.45 -19.99
CA HIS A 39 -5.34 -26.90 -20.14
C HIS A 39 -6.63 -27.40 -19.50
N ARG A 40 -7.43 -28.17 -20.24
CA ARG A 40 -8.70 -28.75 -19.77
C ARG A 40 -8.74 -30.23 -20.09
N ASP A 41 -9.23 -31.03 -19.15
CA ASP A 41 -9.63 -32.41 -19.47
C ASP A 41 -10.83 -32.42 -20.42
N SER A 42 -10.66 -33.11 -21.55
CA SER A 42 -11.57 -33.06 -22.71
C SER A 42 -12.96 -33.65 -22.50
N GLU A 43 -13.36 -33.92 -21.26
CA GLU A 43 -14.66 -34.51 -20.95
C GLU A 43 -15.79 -33.45 -20.94
N PRO A 44 -16.99 -33.81 -21.43
CA PRO A 44 -18.16 -32.92 -21.46
C PRO A 44 -18.66 -32.50 -20.07
N THR A 45 -18.18 -33.16 -19.01
CA THR A 45 -18.54 -32.94 -17.60
C THR A 45 -17.48 -32.17 -16.81
N ALA A 46 -16.45 -31.64 -17.47
CA ALA A 46 -15.38 -30.92 -16.79
C ALA A 46 -15.94 -29.72 -16.01
N THR A 47 -15.56 -29.69 -14.74
CA THR A 47 -15.77 -28.62 -13.77
C THR A 47 -14.58 -27.67 -13.78
N VAL A 48 -14.67 -26.54 -13.07
CA VAL A 48 -13.59 -25.54 -13.01
C VAL A 48 -12.32 -26.13 -12.37
N GLU A 49 -12.47 -27.07 -11.45
CA GLU A 49 -11.37 -27.81 -10.80
C GLU A 49 -10.53 -28.65 -11.79
N ASP A 50 -11.09 -29.00 -12.96
CA ASP A 50 -10.40 -29.78 -13.99
C ASP A 50 -9.50 -28.92 -14.90
N TYR A 51 -9.40 -27.61 -14.63
CA TYR A 51 -8.56 -26.69 -15.38
C TYR A 51 -7.18 -26.53 -14.74
N SER A 52 -6.16 -26.48 -15.58
CA SER A 52 -4.80 -26.09 -15.19
C SER A 52 -4.19 -25.11 -16.18
N TYR A 53 -3.21 -24.34 -15.71
CA TYR A 53 -2.73 -23.16 -16.43
C TYR A 53 -1.22 -23.14 -16.51
N THR A 54 -0.69 -22.72 -17.65
CA THR A 54 0.71 -22.32 -17.79
C THR A 54 0.80 -20.81 -17.63
N LEU A 55 1.74 -20.36 -16.81
CA LEU A 55 1.81 -18.98 -16.33
C LEU A 55 3.12 -18.30 -16.72
N TYR A 56 3.07 -17.04 -17.11
CA TYR A 56 4.22 -16.14 -17.24
C TYR A 56 4.32 -15.24 -16.02
N ALA A 57 5.40 -15.36 -15.25
CA ALA A 57 5.59 -14.60 -14.01
C ALA A 57 6.28 -13.26 -14.27
N TYR A 58 5.61 -12.14 -13.98
CA TYR A 58 6.16 -10.80 -14.22
C TYR A 58 7.38 -10.46 -13.33
N GLY A 59 7.48 -11.04 -12.13
CA GLY A 59 8.59 -10.78 -11.21
C GLY A 59 9.94 -11.36 -11.67
N ILE A 60 9.90 -12.49 -12.39
CA ILE A 60 11.10 -13.22 -12.85
C ILE A 60 11.20 -13.27 -14.39
N GLU A 61 10.29 -12.59 -15.09
CA GLU A 61 10.20 -12.42 -16.54
C GLU A 61 10.34 -13.74 -17.34
N ARG A 62 9.69 -14.83 -16.89
CA ARG A 62 9.71 -16.13 -17.58
C ARG A 62 8.40 -16.90 -17.44
N VAL A 63 8.19 -17.86 -18.35
CA VAL A 63 7.16 -18.89 -18.22
C VAL A 63 7.57 -19.86 -17.11
N LEU A 64 6.65 -20.18 -16.21
CA LEU A 64 6.83 -21.14 -15.15
C LEU A 64 6.77 -22.57 -15.71
N ASP A 65 7.69 -23.42 -15.27
CA ASP A 65 7.85 -24.78 -15.81
C ASP A 65 6.69 -25.74 -15.41
N SER A 66 5.88 -25.34 -14.43
CA SER A 66 4.78 -26.15 -13.89
C SER A 66 3.43 -25.72 -14.46
N LYS A 67 2.48 -26.65 -14.47
CA LYS A 67 1.06 -26.34 -14.65
C LYS A 67 0.42 -26.14 -13.28
N TYR A 68 -0.35 -25.07 -13.14
CA TYR A 68 -0.99 -24.71 -11.88
C TYR A 68 -2.47 -25.08 -11.94
N PRO A 69 -3.00 -25.84 -10.98
CA PRO A 69 -4.42 -26.15 -10.93
C PRO A 69 -5.22 -24.88 -10.58
N HIS A 70 -6.49 -24.83 -11.01
CA HIS A 70 -7.34 -23.66 -10.79
C HIS A 70 -7.46 -23.27 -9.31
N GLU A 71 -7.60 -24.25 -8.41
CA GLU A 71 -7.70 -24.05 -6.97
C GLU A 71 -6.50 -23.32 -6.34
N HIS A 72 -5.35 -23.28 -7.02
CA HIS A 72 -4.15 -22.58 -6.54
C HIS A 72 -3.99 -21.18 -7.15
N LEU A 73 -4.97 -20.71 -7.91
CA LEU A 73 -4.90 -19.45 -8.62
C LEU A 73 -6.04 -18.55 -8.18
N ILE A 74 -5.68 -17.37 -7.71
CA ILE A 74 -6.63 -16.30 -7.40
C ILE A 74 -6.57 -15.25 -8.50
N PRO A 75 -7.71 -14.62 -8.85
CA PRO A 75 -7.70 -13.54 -9.82
C PRO A 75 -6.77 -12.43 -9.32
N SER A 76 -5.91 -11.93 -10.19
CA SER A 76 -5.13 -10.74 -9.85
C SER A 76 -6.08 -9.57 -9.72
N PRO A 77 -5.81 -8.63 -8.81
CA PRO A 77 -6.55 -7.39 -8.79
C PRO A 77 -6.47 -6.61 -10.11
N ARG A 78 -5.46 -6.89 -10.96
CA ARG A 78 -5.41 -6.44 -12.37
C ARG A 78 -6.44 -7.06 -13.30
N GLY A 79 -7.20 -8.06 -12.90
CA GLY A 79 -8.39 -8.49 -13.64
C GLY A 79 -9.55 -7.50 -13.49
N TYR A 80 -9.54 -6.67 -12.44
CA TYR A 80 -10.64 -5.77 -12.15
C TYR A 80 -10.55 -4.48 -12.99
N PRO A 81 -11.67 -4.06 -13.62
CA PRO A 81 -11.69 -2.85 -14.46
C PRO A 81 -11.15 -1.60 -13.76
N ASN A 82 -11.47 -1.40 -12.48
CA ASN A 82 -11.03 -0.21 -11.74
C ASN A 82 -9.52 -0.20 -11.48
N ILE A 83 -8.90 -1.36 -11.27
CA ILE A 83 -7.45 -1.49 -11.06
C ILE A 83 -6.71 -1.45 -12.41
N ASN A 84 -7.30 -1.98 -13.48
CA ASN A 84 -6.79 -1.75 -14.83
C ASN A 84 -6.85 -0.29 -15.23
N ASP A 85 -7.92 0.42 -14.89
CA ASP A 85 -8.01 1.86 -15.08
C ASP A 85 -7.00 2.62 -14.20
N LEU A 86 -6.76 2.14 -12.97
CA LEU A 86 -5.76 2.70 -12.04
C LEU A 86 -4.34 2.60 -12.65
N LEU A 87 -4.04 1.48 -13.31
CA LEU A 87 -2.75 1.21 -13.94
C LEU A 87 -2.68 1.67 -15.41
N GLY A 88 -3.81 2.01 -16.02
CA GLY A 88 -3.95 2.33 -17.44
C GLY A 88 -3.98 1.11 -18.39
N GLU A 89 -4.74 1.20 -19.48
CA GLU A 89 -4.81 0.16 -20.54
C GLU A 89 -3.57 0.12 -21.45
N SER A 90 -2.82 1.22 -21.54
CA SER A 90 -1.55 1.29 -22.26
C SER A 90 -0.41 0.93 -21.31
N PRO A 91 0.63 0.18 -21.73
CA PRO A 91 1.81 0.00 -20.89
C PRO A 91 2.24 1.38 -20.41
N ILE A 92 2.24 1.56 -19.08
CA ILE A 92 2.78 2.74 -18.42
C ILE A 92 4.16 2.91 -19.04
N ASN A 93 4.33 3.92 -19.89
CA ASN A 93 5.67 4.30 -20.28
C ASN A 93 6.27 4.90 -19.01
N GLY A 94 7.01 4.07 -18.27
CA GLY A 94 7.64 4.49 -17.02
C GLY A 94 8.45 5.77 -17.21
N GLU A 95 8.97 6.02 -18.42
CA GLU A 95 9.66 7.26 -18.78
C GLU A 95 8.73 8.48 -18.91
N ASP A 96 7.47 8.32 -19.33
CA ASP A 96 6.50 9.42 -19.54
C ASP A 96 5.62 9.71 -18.31
N LEU A 97 5.22 8.68 -17.56
CA LEU A 97 4.36 8.87 -16.38
C LEU A 97 5.17 9.35 -15.18
N PHE A 98 6.46 8.97 -15.09
CA PHE A 98 7.30 9.39 -13.98
C PHE A 98 8.79 9.25 -14.31
N GLY A 99 9.51 10.36 -14.47
CA GLY A 99 10.96 10.39 -14.26
C GLY A 99 11.43 9.96 -12.84
N LYS A 100 10.56 9.31 -12.05
CA LYS A 100 10.66 8.94 -10.63
C LYS A 100 10.31 7.47 -10.33
N PHE A 101 9.43 6.80 -11.09
CA PHE A 101 9.16 5.37 -10.90
C PHE A 101 10.06 4.56 -11.84
N ARG A 102 10.92 3.72 -11.27
CA ARG A 102 11.73 2.77 -12.02
C ARG A 102 10.86 1.57 -12.39
N ARG A 103 11.22 0.87 -13.48
CA ARG A 103 10.53 -0.37 -13.93
C ARG A 103 10.30 -1.43 -12.82
N PRO A 104 11.21 -1.61 -11.83
CA PRO A 104 10.95 -2.45 -10.65
C PRO A 104 9.77 -1.99 -9.78
N ASP A 105 9.47 -0.69 -9.72
CA ASP A 105 8.36 -0.15 -8.93
C ASP A 105 7.01 -0.59 -9.50
N LEU A 106 6.90 -0.75 -10.82
CA LEU A 106 5.71 -1.31 -11.48
C LEU A 106 5.50 -2.80 -11.18
N GLN A 107 6.59 -3.55 -10.95
CA GLN A 107 6.51 -4.95 -10.54
C GLN A 107 6.11 -5.07 -9.07
N LEU A 108 6.59 -4.15 -8.21
CA LEU A 108 6.17 -4.04 -6.81
C LEU A 108 4.70 -3.64 -6.68
N ILE A 109 4.17 -2.80 -7.57
CA ILE A 109 2.74 -2.46 -7.58
C ILE A 109 1.87 -3.71 -7.77
N ASN A 110 2.23 -4.62 -8.67
CA ASN A 110 1.49 -5.88 -8.83
C ASN A 110 1.45 -6.69 -7.53
N LYS A 111 2.58 -6.72 -6.79
CA LYS A 111 2.67 -7.38 -5.49
C LYS A 111 1.77 -6.71 -4.47
N TYR A 112 1.83 -5.39 -4.33
CA TYR A 112 1.05 -4.71 -3.29
C TYR A 112 -0.46 -4.69 -3.57
N LEU A 113 -0.84 -4.75 -4.85
CA LEU A 113 -2.22 -4.88 -5.23
C LEU A 113 -2.87 -6.16 -4.68
N THR A 114 -2.12 -7.24 -4.39
CA THR A 114 -2.70 -8.45 -3.76
C THR A 114 -3.32 -8.18 -2.41
N ALA A 115 -2.95 -7.08 -1.74
CA ALA A 115 -3.54 -6.72 -0.48
C ALA A 115 -4.90 -6.02 -0.65
N VAL A 116 -5.31 -5.65 -1.87
CA VAL A 116 -6.56 -4.92 -2.11
C VAL A 116 -7.74 -5.87 -2.21
N ASP A 117 -8.73 -5.66 -1.35
CA ASP A 117 -10.06 -6.24 -1.45
C ASP A 117 -10.97 -5.28 -2.21
N VAL A 118 -11.37 -5.64 -3.42
CA VAL A 118 -12.18 -4.78 -4.29
C VAL A 118 -13.62 -4.58 -3.82
N GLU A 119 -14.14 -5.44 -2.95
CA GLU A 119 -15.50 -5.31 -2.44
C GLU A 119 -15.57 -4.31 -1.29
N SER A 120 -14.54 -4.30 -0.44
CA SER A 120 -14.52 -3.48 0.78
C SER A 120 -13.62 -2.24 0.69
N ASP A 121 -12.54 -2.28 -0.10
CA ASP A 121 -11.61 -1.16 -0.20
C ASP A 121 -12.16 -0.06 -1.15
N PRO A 122 -11.89 1.22 -0.84
CA PRO A 122 -12.38 2.41 -1.57
C PRO A 122 -11.68 2.64 -2.93
N THR A 123 -11.49 1.59 -3.72
CA THR A 123 -10.71 1.60 -4.98
C THR A 123 -11.19 2.63 -6.01
N LEU A 124 -12.48 2.98 -5.99
CA LEU A 124 -13.05 4.01 -6.85
C LEU A 124 -12.51 5.41 -6.54
N ASP A 125 -12.24 5.72 -5.27
CA ASP A 125 -11.72 7.02 -4.87
C ASP A 125 -10.27 7.18 -5.32
N TRP A 126 -9.45 6.15 -5.14
CA TRP A 126 -8.11 6.08 -5.71
C TRP A 126 -8.12 6.33 -7.22
N LEU A 127 -9.01 5.66 -7.95
CA LEU A 127 -9.13 5.82 -9.39
C LEU A 127 -9.52 7.25 -9.79
N ASN A 128 -10.46 7.85 -9.07
CA ASN A 128 -10.86 9.24 -9.30
C ASN A 128 -9.69 10.21 -9.06
N GLU A 129 -8.85 9.94 -8.05
CA GLU A 129 -7.64 10.73 -7.79
C GLU A 129 -6.60 10.56 -8.91
N ILE A 130 -6.34 9.33 -9.37
CA ILE A 130 -5.41 9.08 -10.48
C ILE A 130 -5.85 9.76 -11.78
N ARG A 131 -7.15 9.70 -12.10
CA ARG A 131 -7.71 10.29 -13.33
C ARG A 131 -7.53 11.81 -13.42
N LYS A 132 -7.24 12.49 -12.32
CA LYS A 132 -6.88 13.92 -12.32
C LYS A 132 -5.51 14.18 -12.95
N GLY A 133 -4.68 13.14 -13.11
CA GLY A 133 -3.33 13.24 -13.67
C GLY A 133 -2.33 13.90 -12.72
N ASP A 134 -2.66 13.98 -11.43
CA ASP A 134 -1.78 14.56 -10.41
C ASP A 134 -0.77 13.51 -9.93
N VAL A 135 0.47 13.70 -10.37
CA VAL A 135 1.63 12.85 -10.06
C VAL A 135 1.83 12.67 -8.55
N ASP A 136 1.64 13.72 -7.76
CA ASP A 136 1.89 13.66 -6.32
C ASP A 136 0.79 12.89 -5.60
N ARG A 137 -0.46 13.05 -6.07
CA ARG A 137 -1.58 12.27 -5.53
C ARG A 137 -1.48 10.79 -5.91
N ILE A 138 -1.08 10.47 -7.14
CA ILE A 138 -0.87 9.07 -7.56
C ILE A 138 0.19 8.39 -6.67
N ASN A 139 1.28 9.09 -6.37
CA ASN A 139 2.30 8.57 -5.46
C ASN A 139 1.78 8.35 -4.04
N SER A 140 0.88 9.22 -3.55
CA SER A 140 0.26 9.03 -2.24
C SER A 140 -0.59 7.77 -2.19
N VAL A 141 -1.39 7.52 -3.24
CA VAL A 141 -2.17 6.28 -3.38
C VAL A 141 -1.26 5.04 -3.34
N PHE A 142 -0.10 5.09 -4.02
CA PHE A 142 0.84 3.95 -3.96
C PHE A 142 1.49 3.77 -2.59
N ALA A 143 1.77 4.85 -1.86
CA ALA A 143 2.26 4.77 -0.50
C ALA A 143 1.21 4.16 0.46
N GLU A 144 -0.07 4.50 0.27
CA GLU A 144 -1.20 3.90 0.98
C GLU A 144 -1.26 2.38 0.72
N VAL A 145 -1.24 1.97 -0.55
CA VAL A 145 -1.26 0.55 -0.98
C VAL A 145 -0.04 -0.23 -0.47
N TYR A 146 1.14 0.38 -0.45
CA TYR A 146 2.35 -0.22 0.11
C TYR A 146 2.18 -0.53 1.60
N LEU A 147 1.77 0.46 2.39
CA LEU A 147 1.63 0.27 3.84
C LEU A 147 0.50 -0.71 4.16
N LEU A 148 -0.61 -0.65 3.41
CA LEU A 148 -1.70 -1.62 3.48
C LEU A 148 -1.19 -3.05 3.31
N TYR A 149 -0.34 -3.30 2.31
CA TYR A 149 0.24 -4.61 2.07
C TYR A 149 1.03 -5.14 3.27
N TYR A 150 1.96 -4.34 3.82
CA TYR A 150 2.78 -4.81 4.96
C TYR A 150 1.94 -5.04 6.21
N LEU A 151 0.94 -4.20 6.46
CA LEU A 151 0.03 -4.38 7.58
C LEU A 151 -0.81 -5.66 7.40
N ARG A 152 -1.41 -5.88 6.23
CA ARG A 152 -2.23 -7.08 5.95
C ARG A 152 -1.39 -8.36 5.92
N GLU A 153 -0.15 -8.32 5.42
CA GLU A 153 0.78 -9.45 5.47
C GLU A 153 1.11 -9.84 6.92
N LYS A 154 1.29 -8.85 7.81
CA LYS A 154 1.66 -9.11 9.21
C LYS A 154 0.47 -9.49 10.09
N TYR A 155 -0.64 -8.78 9.93
CA TYR A 155 -1.77 -8.80 10.88
C TYR A 155 -3.04 -9.45 10.33
N GLY A 156 -3.11 -9.73 9.03
CA GLY A 156 -4.30 -10.25 8.37
C GLY A 156 -5.24 -9.15 7.85
N SER A 157 -6.07 -9.49 6.87
CA SER A 157 -7.06 -8.57 6.29
C SER A 157 -8.17 -8.22 7.27
N GLU A 158 -8.49 -9.12 8.19
CA GLU A 158 -9.56 -8.95 9.19
C GLU A 158 -9.23 -7.90 10.26
N GLN A 159 -7.95 -7.61 10.48
CA GLN A 159 -7.47 -6.62 11.44
C GLN A 159 -7.14 -5.27 10.79
N VAL A 160 -7.05 -5.22 9.46
CA VAL A 160 -6.57 -4.03 8.73
C VAL A 160 -7.62 -3.59 7.73
N SER A 161 -8.19 -2.42 7.98
CA SER A 161 -9.22 -1.79 7.16
C SER A 161 -8.74 -0.47 6.55
N MET A 162 -9.35 -0.10 5.44
CA MET A 162 -9.18 1.18 4.79
C MET A 162 -10.26 2.19 5.23
N ASN A 163 -9.93 3.48 5.18
CA ASN A 163 -10.86 4.59 5.43
C ASN A 163 -11.59 4.53 6.78
N ALA A 164 -10.82 4.59 7.87
CA ALA A 164 -11.39 4.68 9.21
C ALA A 164 -12.14 5.99 9.41
N THR A 165 -13.45 5.89 9.58
CA THR A 165 -14.35 7.05 9.56
C THR A 165 -14.58 7.60 10.96
N LEU A 166 -14.37 8.91 11.16
CA LEU A 166 -14.84 9.61 12.35
C LEU A 166 -16.38 9.71 12.32
N SER A 167 -17.05 9.29 13.38
CA SER A 167 -18.52 9.14 13.43
C SER A 167 -19.33 10.45 13.51
N ASP A 168 -18.68 11.61 13.43
CA ASP A 168 -19.29 12.89 13.80
C ASP A 168 -19.65 13.77 12.59
N GLY A 169 -20.79 13.48 11.97
CA GLY A 169 -21.81 14.44 11.45
C GLY A 169 -21.46 15.66 10.57
N GLY A 170 -20.20 15.91 10.21
CA GLY A 170 -19.75 16.86 9.19
C GLY A 170 -18.94 16.14 8.11
N ASP A 171 -18.45 16.84 7.08
CA ASP A 171 -17.60 16.28 6.00
C ASP A 171 -16.60 15.28 6.62
N SER A 172 -16.88 13.98 6.46
CA SER A 172 -16.26 12.93 7.27
C SER A 172 -14.77 12.92 6.96
N LYS A 173 -13.95 13.27 7.93
CA LYS A 173 -12.51 13.01 7.84
C LYS A 173 -12.32 11.52 8.12
N ASP A 174 -11.84 10.82 7.11
CA ASP A 174 -11.36 9.44 7.20
C ASP A 174 -9.92 9.41 7.71
N PHE A 175 -9.37 8.26 8.07
CA PHE A 175 -7.93 7.99 8.11
C PHE A 175 -7.67 6.90 7.08
N ASP A 176 -6.55 6.98 6.36
CA ASP A 176 -6.31 6.10 5.21
C ASP A 176 -6.36 4.62 5.61
N LEU A 177 -5.80 4.26 6.78
CA LEU A 177 -5.75 2.89 7.28
C LEU A 177 -6.14 2.81 8.77
N ARG A 178 -6.66 1.65 9.19
CA ARG A 178 -6.86 1.31 10.60
C ARG A 178 -6.47 -0.12 10.87
N LEU A 179 -5.63 -0.29 11.88
CA LEU A 179 -5.21 -1.58 12.42
C LEU A 179 -5.85 -1.77 13.79
N THR A 180 -6.69 -2.79 13.91
CA THR A 180 -7.32 -3.19 15.17
C THR A 180 -6.70 -4.49 15.64
N THR A 181 -6.00 -4.41 16.78
CA THR A 181 -5.41 -5.56 17.47
C THR A 181 -6.19 -5.84 18.76
N ASP A 182 -5.87 -6.93 19.47
CA ASP A 182 -6.49 -7.24 20.76
C ASP A 182 -6.29 -6.13 21.81
N ASP A 183 -5.17 -5.38 21.71
CA ASP A 183 -4.74 -4.41 22.72
C ASP A 183 -4.83 -2.95 22.25
N GLN A 184 -4.99 -2.70 20.94
CA GLN A 184 -4.89 -1.35 20.37
C GLN A 184 -5.81 -1.15 19.18
N ASP A 185 -6.37 0.05 19.07
CA ASP A 185 -7.01 0.56 17.86
C ASP A 185 -6.16 1.69 17.26
N ILE A 186 -5.48 1.42 16.16
CA ILE A 186 -4.46 2.31 15.58
C ILE A 186 -4.99 2.88 14.28
N TRP A 187 -5.13 4.20 14.22
CA TRP A 187 -5.61 4.92 13.04
C TRP A 187 -4.43 5.62 12.39
N ILE A 188 -4.21 5.32 11.11
CA ILE A 188 -3.00 5.68 10.39
C ILE A 188 -3.34 6.57 9.21
N GLU A 189 -2.75 7.75 9.18
CA GLU A 189 -2.82 8.64 8.03
C GLU A 189 -1.53 8.58 7.24
N VAL A 190 -1.60 8.34 5.95
CA VAL A 190 -0.46 8.34 5.04
C VAL A 190 -0.27 9.73 4.44
N THR A 191 0.97 10.19 4.44
CA THR A 191 1.37 11.42 3.78
C THR A 191 2.63 11.18 2.96
N LYS A 192 2.61 11.67 1.73
CA LYS A 192 3.83 11.89 0.95
C LYS A 192 4.16 13.38 1.01
N PRO A 193 5.23 13.79 1.71
CA PRO A 193 5.68 15.16 1.67
C PRO A 193 6.15 15.53 0.26
N ASP A 194 5.75 16.71 -0.22
CA ASP A 194 6.14 17.22 -1.54
C ASP A 194 7.68 17.29 -1.65
N TYR A 195 8.27 16.62 -2.66
CA TYR A 195 9.70 16.70 -2.95
C TYR A 195 9.98 17.39 -4.28
N ALA A 196 10.70 18.51 -4.20
CA ALA A 196 11.72 19.10 -5.10
C ALA A 196 11.61 19.07 -6.64
N ALA A 197 10.72 18.33 -7.30
CA ALA A 197 10.64 18.31 -8.76
C ALA A 197 10.05 19.61 -9.36
N GLU A 198 9.46 20.48 -8.52
CA GLU A 198 9.20 21.89 -8.87
C GLU A 198 10.48 22.78 -8.85
N LEU A 199 11.68 22.23 -8.60
CA LEU A 199 12.94 22.97 -8.53
C LEU A 199 13.61 23.17 -9.91
N GLU A 200 12.86 23.64 -10.90
CA GLU A 200 13.48 24.47 -11.95
C GLU A 200 13.77 25.86 -11.37
N GLY A 201 14.81 25.95 -10.52
CA GLY A 201 15.35 27.24 -10.12
C GLY A 201 15.80 27.36 -8.66
N GLY A 202 16.87 26.67 -8.29
CA GLY A 202 17.74 27.16 -7.21
C GLY A 202 18.00 26.16 -6.09
N PHE A 203 19.22 25.66 -6.09
CA PHE A 203 19.86 25.10 -4.90
C PHE A 203 20.11 26.25 -3.90
N GLY A 204 19.14 26.57 -3.03
CA GLY A 204 19.28 27.70 -2.11
C GLY A 204 18.31 27.68 -0.94
N TRP A 205 18.83 27.45 0.27
CA TRP A 205 18.44 28.01 1.58
C TRP A 205 16.93 28.25 1.93
N GLY A 206 16.00 27.55 1.27
CA GLY A 206 14.55 27.67 1.52
C GLY A 206 13.74 26.39 1.25
N MET A 207 14.38 25.28 0.86
CA MET A 207 13.70 23.99 0.59
C MET A 207 13.02 23.40 1.85
N GLY A 208 13.64 23.53 3.02
CA GLY A 208 13.22 22.88 4.27
C GLY A 208 11.91 23.36 4.90
N THR A 209 11.15 24.24 4.24
CA THR A 209 9.83 24.68 4.73
C THR A 209 8.66 23.90 4.14
N ARG A 210 8.81 23.20 3.00
CA ARG A 210 7.64 22.62 2.30
C ARG A 210 7.27 21.20 2.78
N THR A 211 8.26 20.31 2.96
CA THR A 211 8.10 18.98 3.60
C THR A 211 7.37 19.12 4.95
N THR A 212 7.86 20.06 5.76
CA THR A 212 7.39 20.37 7.11
C THR A 212 6.03 21.07 7.10
N ASN A 213 5.75 21.96 6.14
CA ASN A 213 4.41 22.56 5.97
C ASN A 213 3.34 21.52 5.60
N SER A 214 3.67 20.50 4.80
CA SER A 214 2.71 19.45 4.45
C SER A 214 2.34 18.60 5.67
N ILE A 215 3.36 18.21 6.45
CA ILE A 215 3.21 17.50 7.73
C ILE A 215 2.43 18.36 8.74
N ASP A 216 2.82 19.61 8.95
CA ASP A 216 2.17 20.57 9.86
C ASP A 216 0.68 20.76 9.51
N ARG A 217 0.38 20.90 8.22
CA ARG A 217 -0.99 21.04 7.72
C ARG A 217 -1.81 19.77 7.97
N LYS A 218 -1.24 18.57 7.77
CA LYS A 218 -1.93 17.31 8.08
C LYS A 218 -2.19 17.18 9.59
N LEU A 219 -1.21 17.46 10.44
CA LEU A 219 -1.37 17.42 11.89
C LEU A 219 -2.48 18.37 12.36
N LYS A 220 -2.46 19.63 11.94
CA LYS A 220 -3.46 20.63 12.37
C LYS A 220 -4.85 20.39 11.79
N ASN A 221 -4.95 20.02 10.51
CA ASN A 221 -6.24 19.93 9.84
C ASN A 221 -6.90 18.56 10.00
N LYS A 222 -6.13 17.50 10.20
CA LYS A 222 -6.66 16.13 10.28
C LYS A 222 -6.55 15.58 11.70
N PHE A 223 -5.34 15.56 12.27
CA PHE A 223 -5.11 14.98 13.59
C PHE A 223 -5.71 15.80 14.72
N GLY A 224 -5.60 17.13 14.71
CA GLY A 224 -6.17 17.97 15.78
C GLY A 224 -7.67 17.73 15.97
N PRO A 225 -8.49 17.87 14.92
CA PRO A 225 -9.92 17.57 15.01
C PRO A 225 -10.23 16.09 15.30
N ALA A 226 -9.38 15.16 14.86
CA ALA A 226 -9.55 13.74 15.18
C ALA A 226 -9.30 13.47 16.66
N ARG A 227 -8.27 14.08 17.25
CA ARG A 227 -7.93 13.93 18.67
C ARG A 227 -9.03 14.43 19.59
N ASP A 228 -9.79 15.43 19.16
CA ASP A 228 -10.97 15.91 19.90
C ASP A 228 -12.19 14.98 19.77
N ALA A 229 -12.19 14.03 18.83
CA ALA A 229 -13.36 13.24 18.43
C ALA A 229 -13.24 11.73 18.68
N VAL A 230 -12.02 11.17 18.71
CA VAL A 230 -11.78 9.74 19.00
C VAL A 230 -11.71 9.47 20.50
N ASP A 231 -11.96 8.22 20.90
CA ASP A 231 -11.77 7.78 22.27
C ASP A 231 -10.28 7.82 22.68
N ASP A 232 -10.00 7.98 23.97
CA ASP A 232 -8.63 8.12 24.52
C ASP A 232 -7.73 6.89 24.27
N ASP A 233 -8.32 5.73 23.96
CA ASP A 233 -7.63 4.48 23.66
C ASP A 233 -7.30 4.30 22.17
N VAL A 234 -7.79 5.18 21.30
CA VAL A 234 -7.39 5.23 19.89
C VAL A 234 -6.01 5.86 19.76
N VAL A 235 -5.10 5.17 19.08
CA VAL A 235 -3.74 5.65 18.81
C VAL A 235 -3.70 6.27 17.41
N LEU A 236 -3.40 7.57 17.34
CA LEU A 236 -3.27 8.29 16.07
C LEU A 236 -1.82 8.27 15.59
N VAL A 237 -1.58 7.74 14.39
CA VAL A 237 -0.25 7.59 13.80
C VAL A 237 -0.16 8.29 12.44
N LEU A 238 0.87 9.12 12.26
CA LEU A 238 1.21 9.67 10.95
C LEU A 238 2.23 8.77 10.25
N ALA A 239 1.88 8.22 9.10
CA ALA A 239 2.78 7.48 8.24
C ALA A 239 3.36 8.39 7.15
N VAL A 240 4.66 8.66 7.20
CA VAL A 240 5.37 9.56 6.29
C VAL A 240 6.15 8.75 5.26
N TYR A 241 5.66 8.73 4.02
CA TYR A 241 6.37 8.11 2.91
C TYR A 241 7.57 8.98 2.48
N GLN A 242 8.75 8.37 2.38
CA GLN A 242 10.00 9.01 1.99
C GLN A 242 10.48 8.50 0.62
N GLU A 243 10.46 9.37 -0.38
CA GLU A 243 11.06 9.12 -1.70
C GLU A 243 12.59 9.21 -1.63
N GLU A 244 13.13 10.13 -0.81
CA GLU A 244 14.57 10.27 -0.55
C GLU A 244 14.85 10.19 0.95
N GLN A 245 14.99 8.96 1.45
CA GLN A 245 15.16 8.66 2.88
C GLN A 245 16.18 9.56 3.60
N ILE A 246 17.37 9.74 3.02
CA ILE A 246 18.46 10.50 3.67
C ILE A 246 18.11 12.00 3.78
N THR A 247 17.71 12.61 2.67
CA THR A 247 17.46 14.06 2.62
C THR A 247 16.20 14.42 3.40
N GLN A 248 15.11 13.69 3.17
CA GLN A 248 13.84 13.93 3.85
C GLN A 248 13.93 13.57 5.33
N GLY A 249 14.59 12.47 5.68
CA GLY A 249 14.81 12.08 7.07
C GLY A 249 15.60 13.13 7.86
N PHE A 250 16.65 13.72 7.25
CA PHE A 250 17.40 14.80 7.89
C PHE A 250 16.56 16.07 8.11
N GLU A 251 15.75 16.46 7.13
CA GLU A 251 14.86 17.62 7.24
C GLU A 251 13.78 17.43 8.32
N ILE A 252 13.16 16.25 8.31
CA ILE A 252 12.13 15.86 9.26
C ILE A 252 12.71 15.82 10.68
N GLY A 253 13.87 15.19 10.88
CA GLY A 253 14.55 15.16 12.17
C GLY A 253 14.91 16.56 12.67
N ARG A 254 15.44 17.42 11.79
CA ARG A 254 15.72 18.81 12.15
C ARG A 254 14.45 19.57 12.54
N TRP A 255 13.32 19.35 11.86
CA TRP A 255 12.07 20.00 12.18
C TRP A 255 11.49 19.56 13.52
N LEU A 256 11.64 18.29 13.90
CA LEU A 256 11.29 17.81 15.25
C LEU A 256 12.10 18.51 16.35
N ASP A 257 13.39 18.75 16.08
CA ASP A 257 14.28 19.42 17.03
C ASP A 257 13.97 20.92 17.15
N GLU A 258 13.27 21.50 16.17
CA GLU A 258 12.81 22.88 16.20
C GLU A 258 11.52 22.93 17.05
N GLU A 259 11.64 23.26 18.35
CA GLU A 259 10.59 23.32 19.42
C GLU A 259 9.36 24.24 19.14
N TYR A 260 8.80 24.25 17.93
CA TYR A 260 7.73 25.17 17.51
C TYR A 260 6.36 24.84 18.15
N TYR A 261 6.07 23.56 18.41
CA TYR A 261 4.95 23.07 19.22
C TYR A 261 5.09 21.56 19.46
N ASP A 262 4.39 21.03 20.46
CA ASP A 262 4.48 19.62 20.82
C ASP A 262 3.64 18.75 19.87
N ILE A 263 4.29 17.89 19.09
CA ILE A 263 3.59 16.99 18.15
C ILE A 263 2.72 15.98 18.91
N SER A 264 3.05 15.69 20.17
CA SER A 264 2.25 14.81 21.02
C SER A 264 0.86 15.36 21.32
N ASP A 265 0.62 16.66 21.09
CA ASP A 265 -0.73 17.26 21.16
C ASP A 265 -1.65 16.76 20.04
N PHE A 266 -1.09 16.22 18.95
CA PHE A 266 -1.82 15.83 17.74
C PHE A 266 -1.71 14.33 17.43
N SER A 267 -0.51 13.77 17.51
CA SER A 267 -0.19 12.41 17.06
C SER A 267 0.49 11.64 18.19
N ASP A 268 0.08 10.39 18.40
CA ASP A 268 0.66 9.52 19.40
C ASP A 268 2.02 8.94 18.95
N GLY A 269 2.18 8.76 17.65
CA GLY A 269 3.45 8.39 17.03
C GLY A 269 3.48 8.66 15.54
N TRP A 270 4.58 8.30 14.92
CA TRP A 270 4.72 8.35 13.47
C TRP A 270 5.59 7.20 12.96
N VAL A 271 5.39 6.83 11.70
CA VAL A 271 6.22 5.84 11.02
C VAL A 271 6.75 6.48 9.73
N THR A 272 8.05 6.45 9.52
CA THR A 272 8.64 6.76 8.21
C THR A 272 8.82 5.46 7.43
N PHE A 273 8.54 5.49 6.13
CA PHE A 273 8.68 4.30 5.30
C PHE A 273 9.00 4.62 3.85
N THR A 274 9.58 3.65 3.13
CA THR A 274 9.84 3.76 1.70
C THR A 274 9.68 2.43 0.98
N TYR A 275 9.19 2.50 -0.27
CA TYR A 275 9.18 1.36 -1.19
C TYR A 275 10.39 1.35 -2.13
N LEU A 276 11.25 2.38 -2.05
CA LEU A 276 12.42 2.52 -2.91
C LEU A 276 13.64 1.84 -2.27
N GLY A 277 13.86 0.58 -2.62
CA GLY A 277 14.94 -0.24 -2.06
C GLY A 277 14.39 -1.33 -1.15
N GLU A 278 15.18 -1.75 -0.16
CA GLU A 278 14.70 -2.69 0.86
C GLU A 278 13.62 -2.02 1.71
N PRO A 279 12.55 -2.75 2.12
CA PRO A 279 11.53 -2.25 3.01
C PRO A 279 12.15 -1.71 4.29
N ASP A 280 11.90 -0.43 4.58
CA ASP A 280 12.38 0.20 5.80
C ASP A 280 11.22 0.93 6.48
N PHE A 281 11.10 0.69 7.78
CA PHE A 281 10.07 1.25 8.65
C PHE A 281 10.75 1.74 9.92
N GLU A 282 10.73 3.05 10.14
CA GLU A 282 11.23 3.64 11.38
C GLU A 282 10.07 4.27 12.14
N TYR A 283 9.79 3.75 13.34
CA TYR A 283 8.71 4.25 14.18
C TYR A 283 9.25 5.07 15.34
N HIS A 284 8.59 6.19 15.62
CA HIS A 284 8.86 6.98 16.81
C HIS A 284 7.56 7.33 17.52
N ALA A 285 7.56 7.14 18.83
CA ALA A 285 6.46 7.50 19.70
C ALA A 285 6.63 8.91 20.27
N PHE A 286 5.51 9.62 20.38
CA PHE A 286 5.42 10.93 21.04
C PHE A 286 4.65 10.85 22.37
N THR A 287 3.78 9.84 22.55
CA THR A 287 3.00 9.62 23.78
C THR A 287 3.25 8.23 24.39
N GLU A 288 2.76 8.02 25.63
CA GLU A 288 2.79 6.69 26.26
C GLU A 288 1.95 5.66 25.47
N ASN A 289 0.78 6.06 24.97
CA ASN A 289 -0.06 5.23 24.10
C ASN A 289 0.65 4.89 22.78
N GLY A 290 1.33 5.87 22.18
CA GLY A 290 2.14 5.65 20.98
C GLY A 290 3.31 4.70 21.22
N ALA A 291 3.91 4.69 22.42
CA ALA A 291 5.02 3.78 22.73
C ALA A 291 4.61 2.30 22.71
N CYS A 292 3.32 2.00 22.89
CA CYS A 292 2.78 0.65 22.77
C CYS A 292 2.82 0.14 21.31
N CYS A 293 2.82 1.02 20.31
CA CYS A 293 2.92 0.62 18.89
C CYS A 293 4.35 0.33 18.42
N ASN A 294 5.38 0.48 19.26
CA ASN A 294 6.77 0.20 18.88
C ASN A 294 6.94 -1.23 18.34
N SER A 295 6.36 -2.22 19.02
CA SER A 295 6.42 -3.61 18.58
C SER A 295 5.56 -3.87 17.34
N VAL A 296 4.52 -3.07 17.11
CA VAL A 296 3.67 -3.20 15.92
C VAL A 296 4.48 -2.84 14.68
N PHE A 297 5.01 -1.64 14.61
CA PHE A 297 5.73 -1.19 13.42
C PHE A 297 7.12 -1.84 13.27
N ALA A 298 7.80 -2.19 14.37
CA ALA A 298 9.05 -2.96 14.28
C ALA A 298 8.84 -4.32 13.60
N ALA A 299 7.68 -4.95 13.79
CA ALA A 299 7.40 -6.26 13.24
C ALA A 299 7.16 -6.26 11.72
N LEU A 300 7.00 -5.07 11.10
CA LEU A 300 6.93 -4.89 9.65
C LEU A 300 8.31 -5.07 8.98
N THR A 301 9.39 -4.76 9.70
CA THR A 301 10.78 -4.95 9.22
C THR A 301 11.20 -6.43 9.16
N GLU A 302 10.43 -7.32 9.79
CA GLU A 302 10.66 -8.77 9.77
C GLU A 302 10.11 -9.45 8.50
N ILE A 303 9.36 -8.72 7.67
CA ILE A 303 8.81 -9.25 6.42
C ILE A 303 9.96 -9.30 5.40
N GLU A 304 10.56 -10.48 5.23
CA GLU A 304 11.63 -10.69 4.26
C GLU A 304 11.13 -10.43 2.82
N GLU A 305 11.95 -9.72 2.04
CA GLU A 305 11.83 -9.77 0.58
C GLU A 305 12.29 -11.15 0.10
N PRO A 306 11.48 -11.87 -0.70
CA PRO A 306 11.93 -13.12 -1.29
C PRO A 306 13.04 -12.81 -2.28
N ARG A 307 14.10 -13.61 -2.24
CA ARG A 307 15.21 -13.59 -3.20
C ARG A 307 14.77 -13.96 -4.62
#